data_AF-A0A370U6J4-F1
#
_entry.id   AF-A0A370U6J4-F1
#
_cell.length_a   1.000
_cell.length_b   1.000
_cell.length_c   1.000
_cell.angle_alpha   90.00
_cell.angle_beta   90.00
_cell.angle_gamma   90.00
#
_symmetry.space_group_name_H-M   'P 1'
#
loop_
_entity.id
_entity.type
_entity.pdbx_description
1 polymer ?
#
loop_
_entity_poly.entity_id
_entity_poly.type
_entity_poly.pdbx_seq_one_letter_code
_entity_poly.pdbx_strand_id
1 'polypeptide(L)'
;MAKPTGKENLNDETEATKKPKRKLPIGLIIGFLVCFITSVGVSSGVTYMLVSSTATQEINEEQEDVTAQVTAMRQSIEQQNLILETMRAENETLKTYLRHSSATALKNILINQEENIQGFLSVMRQAIGDLGDLLPRGSEWETTYQYQMDLALKSSMERASILRLLKTGEPPASPVNQPAQTQAQ
;
A
#
# COMPACT_ATOMS: atom_id res chain seq x y z
N MET A 1 -24.94 -3.74 -94.90
CA MET A 1 -23.57 -3.21 -94.73
C MET A 1 -23.23 -2.29 -95.90
N ALA A 2 -22.15 -1.51 -95.79
CA ALA A 2 -21.58 -0.63 -96.84
C ALA A 2 -22.38 0.63 -97.24
N LYS A 3 -22.00 1.72 -96.55
CA LYS A 3 -22.05 3.15 -96.90
C LYS A 3 -21.93 3.50 -98.40
N PRO A 4 -22.66 4.52 -98.89
CA PRO A 4 -22.31 5.27 -100.10
C PRO A 4 -21.85 6.72 -99.81
N THR A 5 -21.13 7.30 -100.79
CA THR A 5 -21.03 8.70 -101.29
C THR A 5 -21.23 9.93 -100.35
N GLY A 6 -20.67 11.12 -100.65
CA GLY A 6 -19.87 11.59 -101.80
C GLY A 6 -19.17 12.93 -101.48
N LYS A 7 -18.51 13.56 -102.47
CA LYS A 7 -17.81 14.87 -102.34
C LYS A 7 -18.43 15.90 -103.28
N GLU A 8 -18.60 17.13 -102.80
CA GLU A 8 -18.62 18.48 -103.47
C GLU A 8 -19.37 19.43 -102.50
N ASN A 9 -18.87 20.59 -102.04
CA ASN A 9 -18.40 21.82 -102.72
C ASN A 9 -19.49 22.40 -103.64
N LEU A 10 -19.87 23.68 -103.62
CA LEU A 10 -19.41 24.85 -102.87
C LEU A 10 -20.52 25.95 -102.91
N ASN A 11 -20.65 26.81 -101.89
CA ASN A 11 -21.42 28.08 -101.86
C ASN A 11 -22.95 27.97 -102.09
N ASP A 12 -23.84 28.83 -101.60
CA ASP A 12 -23.87 29.85 -100.53
C ASP A 12 -25.39 30.08 -100.18
N GLU A 13 -25.87 30.86 -99.21
CA GLU A 13 -25.29 31.89 -98.33
C GLU A 13 -26.07 31.96 -96.97
N THR A 14 -25.71 32.91 -96.09
CA THR A 14 -26.56 33.81 -95.24
C THR A 14 -27.97 33.34 -94.77
N GLU A 15 -28.35 33.35 -93.48
CA GLU A 15 -28.07 34.35 -92.42
C GLU A 15 -27.60 33.78 -91.06
N ALA A 16 -26.87 34.60 -90.28
CA ALA A 16 -26.43 34.29 -88.92
C ALA A 16 -27.13 35.13 -87.85
N THR A 17 -27.78 34.48 -86.87
CA THR A 17 -28.34 35.14 -85.66
C THR A 17 -27.64 34.67 -84.37
N LYS A 18 -26.35 35.00 -84.23
CA LYS A 18 -25.61 34.82 -82.96
C LYS A 18 -25.92 35.93 -81.96
N LYS A 19 -26.61 35.60 -80.87
CA LYS A 19 -26.79 36.48 -79.70
C LYS A 19 -25.42 36.90 -79.11
N PRO A 20 -25.12 38.20 -78.93
CA PRO A 20 -23.82 38.63 -78.43
C PRO A 20 -23.66 38.42 -76.92
N LYS A 21 -22.58 37.74 -76.50
CA LYS A 21 -22.15 37.69 -75.10
C LYS A 21 -21.67 39.09 -74.66
N ARG A 22 -22.34 39.70 -73.68
CA ARG A 22 -21.83 40.92 -73.01
C ARG A 22 -20.53 40.59 -72.28
N LYS A 23 -19.46 41.34 -72.56
CA LYS A 23 -18.19 41.26 -71.83
C LYS A 23 -18.31 42.08 -70.54
N LEU A 24 -18.19 41.44 -69.38
CA LEU A 24 -18.07 42.13 -68.09
C LEU A 24 -16.69 42.83 -68.00
N PRO A 25 -16.60 44.02 -67.39
CA PRO A 25 -15.32 44.71 -67.25
C PRO A 25 -14.40 43.91 -66.31
N ILE A 26 -13.20 43.55 -66.79
CA ILE A 26 -12.25 42.69 -66.09
C ILE A 26 -11.87 43.25 -64.70
N GLY A 27 -11.82 44.58 -64.56
CA GLY A 27 -11.58 45.25 -63.26
C GLY A 27 -12.66 44.96 -62.20
N LEU A 28 -13.91 44.72 -62.58
CA LEU A 28 -14.98 44.35 -61.64
C LEU A 28 -14.83 42.90 -61.18
N ILE A 29 -14.36 42.00 -62.06
CA ILE A 29 -14.06 40.61 -61.71
C ILE A 29 -12.86 40.55 -60.75
N ILE A 30 -11.80 41.32 -61.03
CA ILE A 30 -10.62 41.43 -60.15
C ILE A 30 -11.02 42.03 -58.79
N GLY A 31 -11.79 43.12 -58.77
CA GLY A 31 -12.26 43.74 -57.53
C GLY A 31 -13.13 42.80 -56.69
N PHE A 32 -14.01 42.02 -57.32
CA PHE A 32 -14.82 41.01 -56.63
C PHE A 32 -13.96 39.88 -56.07
N LEU A 33 -12.95 39.41 -56.82
CA LEU A 33 -12.05 38.34 -56.38
C LEU A 33 -11.15 38.79 -55.21
N VAL A 34 -10.61 40.02 -55.26
CA VAL A 34 -9.85 40.60 -54.14
C VAL A 34 -10.73 40.75 -52.91
N CYS A 35 -11.94 41.31 -53.06
CA CYS A 35 -12.91 41.45 -51.97
C CYS A 35 -13.29 40.09 -51.34
N PHE A 36 -13.47 39.06 -52.17
CA PHE A 36 -13.75 37.70 -51.72
C PHE A 36 -12.59 37.10 -50.92
N ILE A 37 -11.36 37.19 -51.43
CA ILE A 37 -10.15 36.71 -50.74
C ILE A 37 -9.94 37.45 -49.41
N THR A 38 -10.13 38.77 -49.36
CA THR A 38 -10.00 39.53 -48.10
C THR A 38 -11.12 39.21 -47.11
N SER A 39 -12.36 39.04 -47.58
CA SER A 39 -13.51 38.70 -46.73
C SER A 39 -13.34 37.32 -46.09
N VAL A 40 -13.00 36.30 -46.89
CA VAL A 40 -12.74 34.95 -46.40
C VAL A 40 -11.49 34.93 -45.52
N GLY A 41 -10.40 35.57 -45.94
CA GLY A 41 -9.14 35.61 -45.19
C GLY A 41 -9.28 36.25 -43.80
N VAL A 42 -9.97 37.40 -43.69
CA VAL A 42 -10.22 38.05 -42.40
C VAL A 42 -11.15 37.20 -41.53
N SER A 43 -12.23 36.64 -42.10
CA SER A 43 -13.16 35.77 -41.36
C SER A 43 -12.48 34.51 -40.82
N SER A 44 -11.70 33.81 -41.65
CA SER A 44 -10.93 32.64 -41.26
C SER A 44 -9.84 32.99 -40.25
N GLY A 45 -9.11 34.09 -40.43
CA GLY A 45 -8.04 34.52 -39.53
C GLY A 45 -8.53 34.89 -38.13
N VAL A 46 -9.63 35.63 -38.03
CA VAL A 46 -10.28 35.98 -36.75
C VAL A 46 -10.81 34.72 -36.06
N THR A 47 -11.45 33.81 -36.81
CA THR A 47 -11.95 32.53 -36.27
C THR A 47 -10.80 31.66 -35.75
N TYR A 48 -9.71 31.54 -36.51
CA TYR A 48 -8.52 30.78 -36.10
C TYR A 48 -7.84 31.38 -34.88
N MET A 49 -7.72 32.71 -34.80
CA MET A 49 -7.11 33.38 -33.64
C MET A 49 -7.97 33.21 -32.38
N LEU A 50 -9.30 33.31 -32.47
CA LEU A 50 -10.20 33.06 -31.35
C LEU A 50 -10.11 31.61 -30.86
N VAL A 51 -10.28 30.63 -31.77
CA VAL A 51 -10.19 29.20 -31.43
C VAL A 51 -8.82 28.84 -30.86
N SER A 52 -7.73 29.35 -31.45
CA SER A 52 -6.38 29.10 -30.94
C SER A 52 -6.14 29.74 -29.58
N SER A 53 -6.71 30.92 -29.29
CA SER A 53 -6.55 31.57 -27.98
C SER A 53 -7.31 30.80 -26.90
N THR A 54 -8.57 30.43 -27.14
CA THR A 54 -9.37 29.63 -26.21
C THR A 54 -8.73 28.26 -25.97
N ALA A 55 -8.31 27.55 -27.04
CA ALA A 55 -7.65 26.26 -26.90
C ALA A 55 -6.31 26.36 -26.13
N THR A 56 -5.51 27.40 -26.37
CA THR A 56 -4.26 27.60 -25.61
C THR A 56 -4.53 27.89 -24.13
N GLN A 57 -5.64 28.55 -23.82
CA GLN A 57 -6.03 28.87 -22.45
C GLN A 57 -6.59 27.63 -21.72
N GLU A 58 -7.49 26.87 -22.34
CA GLU A 58 -7.96 25.58 -21.82
C GLU A 58 -6.80 24.59 -21.59
N ILE A 59 -5.86 24.48 -22.54
CA ILE A 59 -4.67 23.63 -22.41
C ILE A 59 -3.76 24.08 -21.26
N ASN A 60 -3.60 25.39 -21.02
CA ASN A 60 -2.82 25.89 -19.88
C ASN A 60 -3.51 25.60 -18.55
N GLU A 61 -4.82 25.83 -18.44
CA GLU A 61 -5.60 25.58 -17.22
C GLU A 61 -5.65 24.07 -16.90
N GLU A 62 -5.87 23.22 -17.91
CA GLU A 62 -5.84 21.75 -17.76
C GLU A 62 -4.43 21.24 -17.42
N GLN A 63 -3.36 21.83 -17.99
CA GLN A 63 -1.98 21.44 -17.65
C GLN A 63 -1.56 21.93 -16.26
N GLU A 64 -2.05 23.08 -15.79
CA GLU A 64 -1.84 23.56 -14.42
C GLU A 64 -2.56 22.65 -13.41
N ASP A 65 -3.82 22.26 -13.65
CA ASP A 65 -4.54 21.29 -12.80
C ASP A 65 -3.85 19.92 -12.78
N VAL A 66 -3.42 19.40 -13.92
CA VAL A 66 -2.67 18.12 -14.00
C VAL A 66 -1.35 18.21 -13.24
N THR A 67 -0.60 19.33 -13.33
CA THR A 67 0.65 19.48 -12.54
C THR A 67 0.39 19.67 -11.05
N ALA A 68 -0.69 20.35 -10.66
CA ALA A 68 -1.14 20.45 -9.26
C ALA A 68 -1.51 19.06 -8.70
N GLN A 69 -2.31 18.29 -9.45
CA GLN A 69 -2.75 16.95 -9.08
C GLN A 69 -1.58 15.96 -8.97
N VAL A 70 -0.63 15.98 -9.91
CA VAL A 70 0.60 15.17 -9.82
C VAL A 70 1.46 15.56 -8.62
N THR A 71 1.52 16.85 -8.28
CA THR A 71 2.29 17.33 -7.12
C THR A 71 1.64 16.91 -5.80
N ALA A 72 0.31 17.04 -5.68
CA ALA A 72 -0.46 16.54 -4.54
C ALA A 72 -0.34 15.02 -4.39
N MET A 73 -0.32 14.27 -5.50
CA MET A 73 -0.13 12.82 -5.50
C MET A 73 1.28 12.41 -5.06
N ARG A 74 2.32 13.16 -5.44
CA ARG A 74 3.69 12.94 -4.93
C ARG A 74 3.77 13.18 -3.43
N GLN A 75 3.18 14.27 -2.93
CA GLN A 75 3.13 14.56 -1.50
C GLN A 75 2.37 13.48 -0.71
N SER A 76 1.25 12.96 -1.26
CA SER A 76 0.51 11.88 -0.59
C SER A 76 1.25 10.55 -0.61
N ILE A 77 2.03 10.25 -1.66
CA ILE A 77 2.94 9.08 -1.69
C ILE A 77 4.05 9.23 -0.65
N GLU A 78 4.64 10.43 -0.51
CA GLU A 78 5.70 10.69 0.48
C GLU A 78 5.17 10.58 1.92
N GLN A 79 3.99 11.14 2.20
CA GLN A 79 3.30 10.95 3.49
C GLN A 79 2.96 9.48 3.75
N GLN A 80 2.47 8.74 2.75
CA GLN A 80 2.20 7.30 2.87
C GLN A 80 3.47 6.51 3.16
N ASN A 81 4.59 6.83 2.52
CA ASN A 81 5.88 6.16 2.78
C ASN A 81 6.35 6.40 4.22
N LEU A 82 6.22 7.62 4.75
CA LEU A 82 6.53 7.93 6.14
C LEU A 82 5.64 7.15 7.12
N ILE A 83 4.32 7.07 6.85
CA ILE A 83 3.38 6.27 7.65
C ILE A 83 3.72 4.76 7.58
N LEU A 84 4.17 4.28 6.42
CA LEU A 84 4.52 2.88 6.22
C LEU A 84 5.85 2.54 6.94
N GLU A 85 6.78 3.48 7.02
CA GLU A 85 8.00 3.37 7.83
C GLU A 85 7.70 3.37 9.33
N THR A 86 6.85 4.28 9.83
CA THR A 86 6.47 4.30 11.25
C THR A 86 5.70 3.04 11.64
N MET A 87 4.71 2.61 10.84
CA MET A 87 4.00 1.35 11.05
C MET A 87 4.94 0.13 11.05
N ARG A 88 6.01 0.14 10.24
CA ARG A 88 7.01 -0.93 10.22
C ARG A 88 7.81 -0.96 11.53
N ALA A 89 8.23 0.20 12.03
CA ALA A 89 8.94 0.32 13.31
C ALA A 89 8.05 -0.10 14.49
N GLU A 90 6.79 0.34 14.52
CA GLU A 90 5.79 -0.09 15.50
C GLU A 90 5.55 -1.60 15.44
N ASN A 91 5.49 -2.20 14.24
CA ASN A 91 5.30 -3.64 14.09
C ASN A 91 6.49 -4.45 14.63
N GLU A 92 7.73 -4.01 14.40
CA GLU A 92 8.93 -4.67 14.96
C GLU A 92 9.05 -4.51 16.48
N THR A 93 8.69 -3.35 17.04
CA THR A 93 8.61 -3.21 18.50
C THR A 93 7.50 -4.08 19.10
N LEU A 94 6.32 -4.15 18.47
CA LEU A 94 5.22 -5.01 18.92
C LEU A 94 5.58 -6.51 18.84
N LYS A 95 6.24 -6.97 17.78
CA LYS A 95 6.80 -8.34 17.67
C LYS A 95 7.79 -8.62 18.81
N THR A 96 8.68 -7.67 19.07
CA THR A 96 9.66 -7.72 20.15
C THR A 96 8.96 -7.87 21.51
N TYR A 97 7.98 -7.03 21.82
CA TYR A 97 7.15 -7.16 23.03
C TYR A 97 6.40 -8.49 23.10
N LEU A 98 5.79 -8.97 22.01
CA LEU A 98 5.09 -10.25 21.98
C LEU A 98 6.04 -11.41 22.28
N ARG A 99 7.23 -11.40 21.67
CA ARG A 99 8.24 -12.45 21.85
C ARG A 99 8.81 -12.46 23.28
N HIS A 100 9.03 -11.29 23.87
CA HIS A 100 9.51 -11.19 25.26
C HIS A 100 8.41 -11.53 26.27
N SER A 101 7.19 -11.03 26.08
CA SER A 101 6.04 -11.32 26.94
C SER A 101 5.71 -12.82 26.95
N SER A 102 5.58 -13.45 25.77
CA SER A 102 5.34 -14.89 25.67
C SER A 102 6.47 -15.74 26.23
N ALA A 103 7.74 -15.38 25.99
CA ALA A 103 8.87 -16.11 26.56
C ALA A 103 8.95 -15.97 28.09
N THR A 104 8.72 -14.78 28.65
CA THR A 104 8.68 -14.57 30.11
C THR A 104 7.47 -15.27 30.74
N ALA A 105 6.29 -15.23 30.12
CA ALA A 105 5.12 -15.96 30.59
C ALA A 105 5.38 -17.49 30.60
N LEU A 106 5.96 -18.03 29.53
CA LEU A 106 6.33 -19.45 29.44
C LEU A 106 7.39 -19.83 30.49
N LYS A 107 8.42 -19.00 30.69
CA LYS A 107 9.42 -19.18 31.76
C LYS A 107 8.74 -19.29 33.13
N ASN A 108 7.81 -18.39 33.43
CA ASN A 108 7.09 -18.38 34.70
C ASN A 108 6.17 -19.61 34.84
N ILE A 109 5.50 -20.06 33.76
CA ILE A 109 4.72 -21.31 33.77
C ILE A 109 5.60 -22.51 34.09
N LEU A 110 6.77 -22.64 33.45
CA LEU A 110 7.69 -23.76 33.70
C LEU A 110 8.25 -23.74 35.13
N ILE A 111 8.57 -22.56 35.68
CA ILE A 111 9.01 -22.43 37.08
C ILE A 111 7.91 -22.90 38.04
N ASN A 112 6.66 -22.46 37.83
CA ASN A 112 5.51 -22.90 38.64
C ASN A 112 5.26 -24.42 38.52
N GLN A 113 5.50 -25.02 37.34
CA GLN A 113 5.39 -26.47 37.15
C GLN A 113 6.45 -27.24 37.94
N GLU A 114 7.70 -26.78 37.95
CA GLU A 114 8.75 -27.44 38.75
C GLU A 114 8.53 -27.25 40.27
N GLU A 115 8.05 -26.08 40.71
CA GLU A 115 7.66 -25.85 42.11
C GLU A 115 6.49 -26.77 42.53
N ASN A 116 5.52 -26.99 41.64
CA ASN A 116 4.43 -27.94 41.86
C ASN A 116 4.94 -29.40 41.94
N ILE A 117 5.86 -29.80 41.05
CA ILE A 117 6.51 -31.12 41.06
C ILE A 117 7.28 -31.32 42.38
N GLN A 118 8.01 -30.32 42.86
CA GLN A 118 8.71 -30.38 44.16
C GLN A 118 7.73 -30.58 45.32
N GLY A 119 6.63 -29.84 45.35
CA GLY A 119 5.57 -30.01 46.35
C GLY A 119 4.96 -31.42 46.32
N PHE A 120 4.61 -31.91 45.13
CA PHE A 120 4.06 -33.26 44.95
C PHE A 120 5.04 -34.36 45.39
N LEU A 121 6.31 -34.27 44.98
CA LEU A 121 7.34 -35.24 45.38
C LEU A 121 7.59 -35.21 46.89
N SER A 122 7.56 -34.03 47.53
CA SER A 122 7.69 -33.92 48.99
C SER A 122 6.56 -34.63 49.73
N VAL A 123 5.30 -34.43 49.31
CA VAL A 123 4.13 -35.09 49.92
C VAL A 123 4.17 -36.60 49.67
N MET A 124 4.49 -37.02 48.45
CA MET A 124 4.63 -38.44 48.12
C MET A 124 5.76 -39.11 48.92
N ARG A 125 6.87 -38.41 49.21
CA ARG A 125 7.98 -38.96 50.00
C ARG A 125 7.55 -39.22 51.45
N GLN A 126 6.76 -38.31 52.03
CA GLN A 126 6.16 -38.49 53.37
C GLN A 126 5.21 -39.70 53.36
N ALA A 127 4.27 -39.75 52.41
CA ALA A 127 3.32 -40.85 52.30
C ALA A 127 3.98 -42.23 52.08
N ILE A 128 5.15 -42.29 51.43
CA ILE A 128 5.92 -43.53 51.30
C ILE A 128 6.62 -43.92 52.61
N GLY A 129 7.13 -42.96 53.38
CA GLY A 129 7.65 -43.24 54.73
C GLY A 129 6.56 -43.79 55.65
N ASP A 130 5.41 -43.11 55.73
CA ASP A 130 4.25 -43.54 56.52
C ASP A 130 3.78 -44.95 56.12
N LEU A 131 3.82 -45.29 54.83
CA LEU A 131 3.45 -46.60 54.31
C LEU A 131 4.55 -47.67 54.52
N GLY A 132 5.82 -47.27 54.59
CA GLY A 132 6.96 -48.13 54.93
C GLY A 132 6.86 -48.69 56.34
N ASP A 133 6.53 -47.83 57.31
CA ASP A 133 6.32 -48.20 58.72
C ASP A 133 5.12 -49.15 58.93
N LEU A 134 4.10 -49.06 58.07
CA LEU A 134 2.87 -49.86 58.16
C LEU A 134 2.97 -51.25 57.52
N LEU A 135 3.96 -51.50 56.66
CA LEU A 135 4.06 -52.74 55.87
C LEU A 135 5.16 -53.69 56.38
N PRO A 136 4.86 -55.00 56.56
CA PRO A 136 5.91 -55.99 56.83
C PRO A 136 6.94 -56.00 55.69
N ARG A 137 8.22 -55.80 56.03
CA ARG A 137 9.34 -55.61 55.07
C ARG A 137 9.23 -54.34 54.21
N GLY A 138 8.57 -53.28 54.72
CA GLY A 138 8.41 -52.02 54.00
C GLY A 138 9.71 -51.31 53.63
N SER A 139 10.72 -51.40 54.50
CA SER A 139 11.96 -50.61 54.41
C SER A 139 12.79 -50.80 53.12
N GLU A 140 12.77 -51.98 52.49
CA GLU A 140 13.55 -52.24 51.26
C GLU A 140 13.00 -51.46 50.06
N TRP A 141 11.67 -51.44 49.88
CA TRP A 141 11.04 -50.68 48.81
C TRP A 141 10.96 -49.19 49.17
N GLU A 142 10.64 -48.85 50.41
CA GLU A 142 10.62 -47.48 50.92
C GLU A 142 11.94 -46.75 50.61
N THR A 143 13.08 -47.31 51.04
CA THR A 143 14.43 -46.74 50.79
C THR A 143 14.67 -46.51 49.30
N THR A 144 14.27 -47.48 48.47
CA THR A 144 14.44 -47.42 47.01
C THR A 144 13.62 -46.30 46.39
N TYR A 145 12.34 -46.17 46.77
CA TYR A 145 11.46 -45.13 46.23
C TYR A 145 11.83 -43.73 46.76
N GLN A 146 12.11 -43.58 48.05
CA GLN A 146 12.59 -42.30 48.62
C GLN A 146 13.85 -41.80 47.90
N TYR A 147 14.82 -42.68 47.64
CA TYR A 147 16.03 -42.32 46.88
C TYR A 147 15.70 -41.81 45.46
N GLN A 148 14.80 -42.48 44.72
CA GLN A 148 14.39 -42.04 43.39
C GLN A 148 13.65 -40.69 43.42
N MET A 149 12.87 -40.43 44.47
CA MET A 149 12.13 -39.18 44.64
C MET A 149 13.04 -38.03 45.07
N ASP A 150 14.04 -38.27 45.92
CA ASP A 150 15.09 -37.30 46.23
C ASP A 150 15.93 -36.95 44.99
N LEU A 151 16.22 -37.95 44.13
CA LEU A 151 16.90 -37.72 42.83
C LEU A 151 16.02 -36.88 41.88
N ALA A 152 14.72 -37.19 41.77
CA ALA A 152 13.78 -36.44 40.94
C ALA A 152 13.57 -35.00 41.46
N LEU A 153 13.48 -34.82 42.78
CA LEU A 153 13.35 -33.52 43.44
C LEU A 153 14.61 -32.67 43.25
N LYS A 154 15.80 -33.27 43.37
CA LYS A 154 17.07 -32.61 43.03
C LYS A 154 17.10 -32.14 41.57
N SER A 155 16.70 -33.00 40.63
CA SER A 155 16.65 -32.64 39.20
C SER A 155 15.62 -31.54 38.92
N SER A 156 14.46 -31.55 39.59
CA SER A 156 13.46 -30.48 39.49
C SER A 156 13.97 -29.14 40.01
N MET A 157 14.64 -29.12 41.18
CA MET A 157 15.27 -27.91 41.72
C MET A 157 16.36 -27.36 40.79
N GLU A 158 17.16 -28.25 40.17
CA GLU A 158 18.16 -27.85 39.18
C GLU A 158 17.50 -27.20 37.94
N ARG A 159 16.45 -27.82 37.37
CA ARG A 159 15.69 -27.24 36.25
C ARG A 159 15.06 -25.90 36.62
N ALA A 160 14.44 -25.78 37.81
CA ALA A 160 13.90 -24.52 38.30
C ALA A 160 14.99 -23.44 38.46
N SER A 161 16.20 -23.81 38.90
CA SER A 161 17.34 -22.87 38.98
C SER A 161 17.76 -22.38 37.58
N ILE A 162 17.91 -23.28 36.61
CA ILE A 162 18.28 -22.95 35.22
C ILE A 162 17.22 -22.03 34.60
N LEU A 163 15.93 -22.31 34.81
CA LEU A 163 14.82 -21.49 34.35
C LEU A 163 14.82 -20.09 35.00
N ARG A 164 15.21 -19.95 36.27
CA ARG A 164 15.37 -18.64 36.94
C ARG A 164 16.58 -17.86 36.42
N LEU A 165 17.67 -18.54 36.05
CA LEU A 165 18.83 -17.90 35.40
C LEU A 165 18.56 -17.52 33.92
N LEU A 166 17.52 -18.06 33.30
CA LEU A 166 17.17 -17.76 31.91
C LEU A 166 16.73 -16.30 31.75
N LYS A 167 17.61 -15.50 31.13
CA LYS A 167 17.29 -14.14 30.67
C LYS A 167 16.37 -14.20 29.46
N THR A 168 15.07 -14.27 29.72
CA THR A 168 14.08 -13.73 28.78
C THR A 168 14.32 -12.23 28.69
N GLY A 169 14.39 -11.67 27.48
CA GLY A 169 14.87 -10.29 27.24
C GLY A 169 13.95 -9.20 27.78
N GLU A 170 13.92 -9.03 29.09
CA GLU A 170 13.18 -7.98 29.77
C GLU A 170 13.70 -6.59 29.34
N PRO A 171 12.83 -5.69 28.85
CA PRO A 171 13.10 -4.27 28.92
C PRO A 171 13.38 -3.91 30.38
N PRO A 172 14.33 -3.00 30.69
CA PRO A 172 14.49 -2.52 32.06
C PRO A 172 13.14 -1.97 32.52
N ALA A 173 12.70 -2.37 33.72
CA ALA A 173 11.45 -1.90 34.28
C ALA A 173 11.48 -0.35 34.34
N SER A 174 10.74 0.30 33.44
CA SER A 174 10.55 1.75 33.51
C SER A 174 10.03 2.07 34.91
N PRO A 175 10.70 2.97 35.65
CA PRO A 175 10.33 3.23 37.04
C PRO A 175 8.88 3.64 37.09
N VAL A 176 8.10 2.94 37.91
CA VAL A 176 6.68 3.24 38.14
C VAL A 176 6.59 4.67 38.62
N ASN A 177 6.15 5.56 37.73
CA ASN A 177 5.88 6.94 38.06
C ASN A 177 4.60 6.94 38.89
N GLN A 178 4.77 6.84 40.22
CA GLN A 178 3.65 6.81 41.16
C GLN A 178 2.85 8.10 40.96
N PRO A 179 1.51 8.04 40.74
CA PRO A 179 0.71 9.24 40.70
C PRO A 179 0.85 9.94 42.06
N ALA A 180 1.18 11.23 42.02
CA ALA A 180 1.42 12.02 43.22
C ALA A 180 0.24 11.88 44.18
N GLN A 181 0.52 11.55 45.44
CA GLN A 181 -0.48 11.59 46.49
C GLN A 181 -0.89 13.05 46.69
N THR A 182 -2.07 13.41 46.19
CA THR A 182 -2.72 14.68 46.46
C THR A 182 -3.06 14.76 47.95
N GLN A 183 -2.12 15.29 48.75
CA GLN A 183 -2.46 15.81 50.06
C GLN A 183 -3.28 17.10 49.85
N ALA A 184 -4.58 17.01 50.11
CA ALA A 184 -5.46 18.16 50.14
C ALA A 184 -6.54 17.99 51.21
N GLN A 185 -6.36 18.76 52.29
CA GLN A 185 -7.30 19.07 53.38
C GLN A 185 -7.59 17.96 54.40
#